data_AF-A0A358HYL6-F1
#
_entry.id   AF-A0A358HYL6-F1
#
_cell.length_a   1.000
_cell.length_b   1.000
_cell.length_c   1.000
_cell.angle_alpha   90.00
_cell.angle_beta   90.00
_cell.angle_gamma   90.00
#
_symmetry.space_group_name_H-M   'P 1'
#
loop_
_entity.id
_entity.type
_entity.pdbx_description
1 polymer ?
#
loop_
_entity_poly.entity_id
_entity_poly.type
_entity_poly.pdbx_seq_one_letter_code
_entity_poly.pdbx_strand_id
1 'polypeptide(L)' 'MAQKEKRILTISNQRGLHARAAAKFVKLAGEFESAIMVRNRGTEVSG' A
#
# COMPACT_ATOMS: atom_id res chain seq x y z
N MET A 1 0.73 -21.87 7.20
CA MET A 1 1.49 -20.78 7.83
C MET A 1 1.44 -19.60 6.88
N ALA A 2 0.81 -18.48 7.24
CA ALA A 2 0.72 -17.33 6.34
C ALA A 2 2.10 -16.63 6.28
N GLN A 3 2.71 -16.59 5.09
CA GLN A 3 3.99 -15.94 4.87
C GLN A 3 3.76 -14.43 4.78
N LYS A 4 4.39 -13.67 5.69
CA LYS A 4 4.28 -12.21 5.72
C LYS A 4 5.49 -11.60 5.03
N GLU A 5 5.28 -11.14 3.80
CA GLU A 5 6.29 -10.43 3.03
C GLU A 5 6.27 -8.92 3.34
N LYS A 6 7.46 -8.32 3.45
CA LYS A 6 7.61 -6.87 3.65
C LYS A 6 8.70 -6.33 2.75
N ARG A 7 8.41 -5.22 2.07
CA ARG A 7 9.39 -4.46 1.28
C ARG A 7 9.31 -2.97 1.58
N ILE A 8 10.45 -2.30 1.55
CA ILE A 8 10.55 -0.83 1.66
C ILE A 8 10.67 -0.29 0.24
N LEU A 9 9.83 0.69 -0.09
CA LEU A 9 9.76 1.30 -1.41
C LEU A 9 9.77 2.83 -1.28
N THR A 10 10.33 3.50 -2.27
CA THR A 10 10.28 4.96 -2.37
C THR A 10 9.05 5.37 -3.17
N ILE A 11 8.26 6.29 -2.64
CA ILE A 11 7.14 6.89 -3.39
C ILE A 11 7.74 7.79 -4.48
N SER A 12 7.74 7.32 -5.72
CA SER A 12 8.28 8.05 -6.87
C SER A 12 7.35 9.15 -7.38
N ASN A 13 6.05 9.07 -7.07
CA ASN A 13 5.12 10.13 -7.38
C ASN A 13 5.48 11.37 -6.54
N GLN A 14 5.88 12.46 -7.20
CA GLN A 14 6.21 13.73 -6.55
C GLN A 14 5.05 14.30 -5.75
N ARG A 15 3.81 14.00 -6.16
CA ARG A 15 2.61 14.40 -5.41
C ARG A 15 2.37 13.49 -4.22
N GLY A 16 3.00 12.33 -4.13
CA GLY A 16 2.80 11.34 -3.07
C GLY A 16 1.77 10.26 -3.42
N LEU A 17 1.48 9.39 -2.46
CA LEU A 17 0.51 8.31 -2.57
C LEU A 17 -0.82 8.71 -1.91
N HIS A 18 -1.48 9.74 -2.44
CA HIS A 18 -2.78 10.21 -1.93
C HIS A 18 -3.78 10.44 -3.08
N ALA A 19 -5.04 10.67 -2.72
CA ALA A 19 -6.14 10.91 -3.65
C ALA A 19 -6.22 9.83 -4.75
N ARG A 20 -6.11 10.22 -6.03
CA ARG A 20 -6.23 9.29 -7.18
C ARG A 20 -5.18 8.17 -7.18
N ALA A 21 -3.96 8.44 -6.71
CA ALA A 21 -2.91 7.42 -6.67
C ALA A 21 -3.21 6.35 -5.61
N ALA A 22 -3.67 6.78 -4.43
CA ALA A 22 -4.11 5.87 -3.37
C ALA A 22 -5.33 5.06 -3.81
N ALA A 23 -6.33 5.69 -4.45
CA ALA A 23 -7.52 4.97 -4.93
C ALA A 23 -7.20 3.87 -5.95
N LYS A 24 -6.24 4.12 -6.86
CA LYS A 24 -5.76 3.10 -7.80
C LYS A 24 -5.04 1.95 -7.09
N PHE A 25 -4.25 2.28 -6.07
CA PHE A 25 -3.53 1.29 -5.27
C PHE A 25 -4.51 0.39 -4.50
N VAL A 26 -5.46 0.97 -3.76
CA VAL A 26 -6.50 0.23 -3.01
C VAL A 26 -7.35 -0.64 -3.91
N LYS A 27 -7.72 -0.13 -5.08
CA LYS A 27 -8.46 -0.93 -6.06
C LYS A 27 -7.70 -2.20 -6.45
N LEU A 28 -6.41 -2.05 -6.77
CA LEU A 28 -5.57 -3.18 -7.17
C LEU A 28 -5.27 -4.12 -6.00
N ALA A 29 -4.99 -3.58 -4.82
CA ALA A 29 -4.71 -4.36 -3.62
C ALA A 29 -5.90 -5.26 -3.24
N GLY A 30 -7.13 -4.76 -3.40
CA GLY A 30 -8.36 -5.53 -3.17
C GLY A 30 -8.62 -6.67 -4.16
N GLU A 31 -7.85 -6.79 -5.25
CA GLU A 31 -7.94 -7.94 -6.17
C GLU A 31 -7.23 -9.19 -5.63
N PHE A 32 -6.48 -9.06 -4.53
CA PHE A 32 -5.75 -10.16 -3.89
C PHE A 32 -6.46 -10.60 -2.60
N GLU A 33 -6.41 -11.92 -2.31
CA GLU A 33 -6.91 -12.47 -1.04
C GLU A 33 -6.02 -12.12 0.16
N SER A 34 -4.81 -11.61 -0.08
CA SER A 34 -3.85 -11.28 0.96
C SER A 34 -4.13 -9.90 1.57
N ALA A 35 -3.94 -9.79 2.89
CA ALA A 35 -4.03 -8.50 3.58
C ALA A 35 -2.78 -7.66 3.26
N ILE A 36 -2.95 -6.65 2.40
CA ILE A 36 -1.89 -5.71 2.03
C ILE A 36 -1.97 -4.50 2.97
N MET A 37 -0.85 -4.13 3.59
CA MET A 37 -0.76 -2.99 4.52
C MET A 37 0.34 -2.04 4.08
N VAL A 38 0.07 -0.73 4.15
CA VAL A 38 1.05 0.32 3.84
C VAL A 38 1.34 1.12 5.09
N ARG A 39 2.63 1.30 5.41
CA ARG A 39 3.09 2.10 6.53
C ARG A 39 3.97 3.25 6.07
N ASN A 40 3.66 4.46 6.53
CA ASN A 40 4.46 5.66 6.27
C ASN A 40 4.48 6.56 7.51
N ARG A 41 5.69 6.94 7.97
CA ARG A 41 5.90 7.88 9.09
C ARG A 41 5.07 7.56 10.35
N GLY A 42 4.92 6.28 10.68
CA GLY A 42 4.16 5.83 11.86
C GLY A 42 2.66 5.61 11.62
N THR A 43 2.11 6.06 10.49
CA THR A 43 0.73 5.76 10.08
C THR A 43 0.70 4.47 9.27
N GLU A 44 -0.21 3.57 9.60
CA GLU A 44 -0.46 2.32 8.87
C GLU A 44 -1.91 2.29 8.38
N VAL A 45 -2.11 1.90 7.13
CA VAL A 45 -3.43 1.85 6.47
C VAL A 45 -3.56 0.58 5.64
N SER A 46 -4.81 0.15 5.42
CA SER A 46 -5.12 -0.93 4.49
C SER A 46 -4.78 -0.50 3.07
N GLY A 47 -4.22 -1.46 2.34
CA GLY A 47 -3.72 -1.27 1.00
C GLY A 47 -4.81 -1.09 -0.02
#